data_AF-A0A660LCH1-F1
#
_entry.id   AF-A0A660LCH1-F1
#
_cell.length_a   1.000
_cell.length_b   1.000
_cell.length_c   1.000
_cell.angle_alpha   90.00
_cell.angle_beta   90.00
_cell.angle_gamma   90.00
#
_symmetry.space_group_name_H-M   'P 1'
#
loop_
_entity.id
_entity.type
_entity.pdbx_description
1 polymer ?
#
loop_
_entity_poly.entity_id
_entity_poly.type
_entity_poly.pdbx_seq_one_letter_code
_entity_poly.pdbx_strand_id
1 'polypeptide(L)' 'MSDEDLVLDAESRRRLRHDLRTPLTIVAGFAEVLAGERQLTDKDRREFAQRIQDAAEDLRRLLDDVLED' A
#
# COMPACT_ATOMS: atom_id res chain seq x y z
N MET A 1 -24.13 -15.96 -6.42
CA MET A 1 -22.75 -15.59 -6.07
C MET A 1 -22.39 -16.49 -4.92
N SER A 2 -21.78 -17.63 -5.24
CA SER A 2 -21.47 -18.69 -4.28
C SER A 2 -20.03 -18.48 -3.80
N ASP A 3 -19.70 -18.90 -2.57
CA ASP A 3 -18.41 -18.74 -1.89
C ASP A 3 -17.17 -19.33 -2.63
N GLU A 4 -17.33 -19.81 -3.86
CA GLU A 4 -16.31 -20.49 -4.69
C GLU A 4 -15.63 -19.57 -5.72
N ASP A 5 -16.19 -18.38 -5.98
CA ASP A 5 -15.65 -17.44 -6.99
C ASP A 5 -14.45 -16.58 -6.49
N LEU A 6 -14.14 -16.61 -5.18
CA LEU A 6 -13.08 -15.76 -4.58
C LEU A 6 -11.67 -16.40 -4.54
N VAL A 7 -11.50 -17.58 -5.13
CA VAL A 7 -10.18 -18.26 -5.12
C VAL A 7 -9.30 -17.69 -6.22
N LEU A 8 -8.59 -16.61 -5.88
CA LEU A 8 -7.49 -16.09 -6.68
C LEU A 8 -6.53 -17.22 -7.07
N ASP A 9 -6.30 -17.38 -8.36
CA ASP A 9 -5.34 -18.37 -8.84
C ASP A 9 -3.93 -18.08 -8.27
N ALA A 10 -3.09 -19.12 -8.25
CA ALA A 10 -1.78 -19.05 -7.60
C ALA A 10 -0.87 -17.98 -8.22
N GLU A 11 -1.05 -17.65 -9.50
CA GLU A 11 -0.29 -16.65 -10.24
C GLU A 11 -0.77 -15.24 -9.89
N SER A 12 -2.08 -14.99 -9.93
CA SER A 12 -2.73 -13.74 -9.53
C SER A 12 -2.39 -13.39 -8.08
N ARG A 13 -2.43 -14.37 -7.18
CA ARG A 13 -1.98 -14.20 -5.78
C ARG A 13 -0.49 -13.86 -5.66
N ARG A 14 0.36 -14.39 -6.55
CA ARG A 14 1.80 -14.10 -6.56
C ARG A 14 2.08 -12.69 -7.07
N ARG A 15 1.37 -12.24 -8.12
CA ARG A 15 1.45 -10.88 -8.66
C ARG A 15 1.00 -9.86 -7.60
N LEU A 16 -0.17 -10.06 -7.00
CA LEU A 16 -0.65 -9.21 -5.91
C LEU A 16 0.38 -9.08 -4.77
N ARG A 17 0.96 -10.19 -4.29
CA ARG A 17 2.01 -10.12 -3.26
C ARG A 17 3.25 -9.34 -3.70
N HIS A 18 3.63 -9.43 -4.98
CA HIS A 18 4.76 -8.66 -5.50
C HIS A 18 4.42 -7.17 -5.51
N ASP A 19 3.23 -6.83 -5.99
CA ASP A 19 2.83 -5.45 -6.23
C ASP A 19 2.48 -4.73 -4.93
N LEU A 20 1.96 -5.44 -3.91
CA LEU A 20 1.73 -4.89 -2.56
C LEU A 20 3.02 -4.54 -1.82
N ARG A 21 4.18 -5.17 -2.13
CA ARG A 21 5.44 -4.92 -1.40
C ARG A 21 5.89 -3.47 -1.53
N THR A 22 5.75 -2.89 -2.71
CA THR A 22 6.21 -1.53 -2.99
C THR A 22 5.48 -0.49 -2.14
N PRO A 23 4.13 -0.37 -2.21
CA PRO A 23 3.42 0.61 -1.39
C PRO A 23 3.52 0.32 0.12
N LEU A 24 3.57 -0.95 0.55
CA LEU A 24 3.83 -1.27 1.97
C LEU A 24 5.21 -0.77 2.44
N THR A 25 6.24 -0.91 1.60
CA THR A 25 7.59 -0.41 1.91
C THR A 25 7.59 1.12 2.03
N ILE A 26 6.84 1.80 1.16
CA ILE A 26 6.68 3.26 1.20
C ILE A 26 5.99 3.69 2.51
N VAL A 27 4.85 3.08 2.84
CA VAL A 27 4.11 3.39 4.08
C VAL A 27 4.99 3.20 5.30
N ALA A 28 5.66 2.04 5.41
CA ALA A 28 6.51 1.73 6.55
C ALA A 28 7.70 2.70 6.66
N GLY A 29 8.40 2.97 5.56
CA GLY A 29 9.58 3.84 5.56
C GLY A 29 9.26 5.29 5.92
N PHE A 30 8.20 5.86 5.36
CA PHE A 30 7.80 7.24 5.71
C PHE A 30 7.20 7.34 7.11
N ALA A 31 6.48 6.31 7.58
CA ALA A 31 5.99 6.25 8.96
C ALA A 31 7.16 6.20 9.96
N GLU A 32 8.22 5.44 9.67
CA GLU A 32 9.44 5.41 10.47
C GLU A 32 10.12 6.79 10.54
N VAL A 33 10.25 7.47 9.40
CA VAL A 33 10.82 8.83 9.35
C VAL A 33 9.97 9.83 10.16
N LEU A 34 8.63 9.74 10.08
CA LEU A 34 7.72 10.60 10.82
C LEU A 34 7.74 10.34 12.34
N ALA A 35 8.00 9.10 12.75
CA ALA A 35 8.06 8.68 14.15
C ALA A 35 9.44 8.92 14.80
N GLY A 36 10.48 9.12 13.99
CA GLY A 36 11.84 9.34 14.47
C GLY A 36 12.04 10.70 15.17
N GLU A 37 13.17 10.83 15.87
CA GLU A 37 13.53 12.03 16.64
C GLU A 37 14.01 13.21 15.77
N ARG A 38 14.16 12.99 14.46
CA ARG A 38 14.61 14.03 13.52
C ARG A 38 13.58 15.15 13.46
N GLN A 39 14.02 16.39 13.66
CA GLN A 39 13.17 17.55 13.39
C GLN A 39 12.88 17.64 11.89
N LEU A 40 11.58 17.61 11.55
CA LEU A 40 11.06 17.79 10.22
C LEU A 40 10.43 19.17 10.10
N THR A 41 10.63 19.80 8.94
CA THR A 41 9.86 21.00 8.63
C THR A 41 8.39 20.64 8.40
N ASP A 42 7.48 21.61 8.52
CA ASP A 42 6.07 21.39 8.19
C ASP A 42 5.88 20.94 6.73
N LYS A 43 6.76 21.42 5.83
CA LYS A 43 6.77 21.01 4.43
C LYS A 43 7.11 19.52 4.29
N ASP A 44 8.21 19.07 4.90
CA ASP A 44 8.64 17.67 4.84
C ASP A 44 7.58 16.75 5.47
N ARG A 45 7.00 17.15 6.61
CA ARG A 45 5.93 16.40 7.27
C ARG A 45 4.73 16.20 6.36
N ARG A 46 4.28 17.26 5.66
CA ARG A 46 3.16 17.17 4.70
C ARG A 46 3.53 16.31 3.50
N GLU A 47 4.74 16.44 2.98
CA GLU A 47 5.21 15.61 1.86
C GLU A 47 5.20 14.11 2.23
N PHE A 48 5.75 13.75 3.40
CA PHE A 48 5.77 12.35 3.85
C PHE A 48 4.37 11.81 4.12
N ALA A 49 3.49 12.63 4.73
CA ALA A 49 2.10 12.25 4.91
C ALA A 49 1.40 12.00 3.56
N GLN A 50 1.66 12.83 2.54
CA GLN A 50 1.12 12.63 1.19
C GLN A 50 1.62 11.33 0.58
N ARG A 51 2.93 11.03 0.69
CA ARG A 51 3.50 9.76 0.18
C ARG A 51 2.86 8.52 0.81
N ILE A 52 2.53 8.59 2.10
CA ILE A 52 1.82 7.52 2.80
C ILE A 52 0.39 7.39 2.26
N GLN A 53 -0.31 8.51 2.05
CA GLN A 53 -1.67 8.50 1.50
C GLN A 53 -1.71 7.92 0.07
N ASP A 54 -0.81 8.37 -0.81
CA ASP A 54 -0.71 7.88 -2.18
C ASP A 54 -0.48 6.36 -2.21
N ALA A 55 0.45 5.86 -1.37
CA ALA A 55 0.72 4.44 -1.24
C ALA A 55 -0.47 3.65 -0.66
N ALA A 56 -1.23 4.23 0.28
CA ALA A 56 -2.44 3.61 0.80
C ALA A 56 -3.56 3.53 -0.25
N GLU A 57 -3.65 4.51 -1.15
CA GLU A 57 -4.56 4.47 -2.31
C GLU A 57 -4.12 3.42 -3.34
N ASP A 58 -2.81 3.29 -3.59
CA ASP A 58 -2.28 2.21 -4.43
C ASP A 58 -2.62 0.83 -3.85
N LEU A 59 -2.47 0.63 -2.54
CA LEU A 59 -2.88 -0.60 -1.86
C LEU A 59 -4.36 -0.90 -2.06
N ARG A 60 -5.22 0.11 -1.92
CA ARG A 60 -6.66 -0.06 -2.11
C ARG A 60 -6.98 -0.46 -3.54
N ARG A 61 -6.40 0.22 -4.53
CA ARG A 61 -6.56 -0.14 -5.95
C ARG A 61 -6.14 -1.57 -6.25
N LEU A 62 -4.97 -2.00 -5.75
CA LEU A 62 -4.50 -3.39 -5.94
C LEU A 62 -5.41 -4.44 -5.29
N LEU A 63 -6.11 -4.10 -4.21
CA LEU A 63 -7.08 -4.98 -3.58
C LEU A 63 -8.41 -4.99 -4.33
N ASP A 64 -8.87 -3.82 -4.80
CA ASP A 64 -10.10 -3.68 -5.57
C ASP A 64 -9.99 -4.43 -6.91
N ASP A 65 -8.86 -4.31 -7.62
CA ASP A 65 -8.56 -5.03 -8.88
C ASP A 65 -8.70 -6.56 -8.74
N VAL A 66 -8.50 -7.07 -7.52
CA VAL A 66 -8.51 -8.50 -7.19
C VAL A 66 -9.88 -8.98 -6.71
N LEU A 67 -10.77 -8.05 -6.33
CA LEU A 67 -12.13 -8.32 -5.87
C LEU A 67 -13.18 -8.11 -6.98
N GLU A 68 -12.84 -7.34 -8.02
CA GLU A 68 -13.69 -7.10 -9.19
C GLU A 68 -13.53 -8.17 -10.30
N ASP A 69 -12.45 -8.97 -10.24
CA ASP A 69 -12.21 -10.17 -11.08
C ASP A 69 -12.89 -11.42 -10.50
#